data_AF-A0A7S3W3B1-F1
#
_entry.id   AF-A0A7S3W3B1-F1
#
_cell.length_a   1.000
_cell.length_b   1.000
_cell.length_c   1.000
_cell.angle_alpha   90.00
_cell.angle_beta   90.00
_cell.angle_gamma   90.00
#
_symmetry.space_group_name_H-M   'P 1'
#
loop_
_entity.id
_entity.type
_entity.pdbx_description
1 polymer ?
#
loop_
_entity_poly.entity_id
_entity_poly.type
_entity_poly.pdbx_seq_one_letter_code
_entity_poly.pdbx_strand_id
1 'polypeptide(L)'
;FDLVKDTERQFKVFDTDSNGRVDAHEILMVYILLSSGSVTRKIDAAFSTFDFNAKSNAGTINLDEAVMLVDACVKGLEKVCSVGIDVDQTLFLCRSMFDMHHLPHRARLTKQQFYEWCEADPSPRGFICLFDATQGLSDIYANVQRINLEQGRVFQMLARGQMHVTKRELEENEEFRRALHGSPTEDEVLLLTTLMAIKSASGT
;
A
#
# COMPACT_ATOMS: atom_id res chain seq x y z
N PHE A 1 10.27 -6.12 -16.43
CA PHE A 1 10.49 -4.92 -15.61
C PHE A 1 11.14 -3.88 -16.48
N ASP A 2 10.38 -2.85 -16.85
CA ASP A 2 10.89 -1.69 -17.56
C ASP A 2 10.85 -0.55 -16.55
N LEU A 3 11.94 -0.38 -15.79
CA LEU A 3 12.02 0.48 -14.61
C LEU A 3 11.49 1.90 -14.89
N VAL A 4 11.71 2.39 -16.11
CA VAL A 4 11.31 3.72 -16.57
C VAL A 4 9.79 3.85 -16.69
N LYS A 5 9.11 2.83 -17.23
CA LYS A 5 7.64 2.84 -17.37
C LYS A 5 6.93 2.70 -16.04
N ASP A 6 7.50 1.92 -15.13
CA ASP A 6 6.95 1.72 -13.79
C ASP A 6 7.12 3.00 -12.95
N THR A 7 8.22 3.73 -13.12
CA THR A 7 8.45 5.02 -12.45
C THR A 7 7.46 6.09 -12.92
N GLU A 8 7.17 6.17 -14.22
CA GLU A 8 6.22 7.17 -14.75
C GLU A 8 4.78 6.91 -14.27
N ARG A 9 4.39 5.63 -14.15
CA ARG A 9 3.09 5.25 -13.58
C ARG A 9 3.00 5.59 -12.09
N GLN A 10 4.04 5.31 -11.32
CA GLN A 10 4.09 5.64 -9.90
C GLN A 10 4.05 7.16 -9.68
N PHE A 11 4.79 7.93 -10.50
CA PHE A 11 4.79 9.38 -10.41
C PHE A 11 3.38 9.97 -10.61
N LYS A 12 2.63 9.48 -11.61
CA LYS A 12 1.25 9.91 -11.87
C LYS A 12 0.27 9.62 -10.73
N VAL A 13 0.53 8.61 -9.89
CA VAL A 13 -0.30 8.32 -8.71
C VAL A 13 -0.12 9.39 -7.65
N PHE A 14 1.09 9.93 -7.50
CA PHE A 14 1.39 10.94 -6.48
C PHE A 14 1.16 12.38 -6.96
N ASP A 15 1.34 12.66 -8.26
CA ASP A 15 1.13 13.95 -8.92
C ASP A 15 -0.35 14.17 -9.28
N THR A 16 -1.18 14.38 -8.25
CA THR A 16 -2.65 14.46 -8.37
C THR A 16 -3.15 15.65 -9.20
N ASP A 17 -2.41 16.75 -9.25
CA ASP A 17 -2.77 17.95 -10.03
C ASP A 17 -1.98 18.10 -11.34
N SER A 18 -1.17 17.08 -11.70
CA SER A 18 -0.37 17.04 -12.93
C SER A 18 0.56 18.25 -13.09
N ASN A 19 1.02 18.81 -11.96
CA ASN A 19 1.89 19.98 -11.96
C ASN A 19 3.39 19.59 -12.05
N GLY A 20 3.69 18.29 -12.06
CA GLY A 20 5.05 17.76 -12.10
C GLY A 20 5.76 17.77 -10.74
N ARG A 21 5.04 17.89 -9.63
CA ARG A 21 5.57 17.90 -8.26
C ARG A 21 4.79 16.91 -7.40
N VAL A 22 5.52 16.29 -6.48
CA VAL A 22 4.99 15.32 -5.52
C VAL A 22 5.45 15.71 -4.12
N ASP A 23 4.60 15.48 -3.12
CA ASP A 23 5.02 15.69 -1.73
C ASP A 23 5.93 14.54 -1.30
N ALA A 24 7.16 14.88 -0.93
CA ALA A 24 8.15 13.91 -0.49
C ALA A 24 7.71 13.18 0.80
N HIS A 25 6.98 13.84 1.69
CA HIS A 25 6.54 13.26 2.96
C HIS A 25 5.49 12.17 2.74
N GLU A 26 4.57 12.35 1.79
CA GLU A 26 3.57 11.35 1.41
C GLU A 26 4.26 10.09 0.84
N ILE A 27 5.23 10.29 -0.06
CA ILE A 27 5.98 9.17 -0.67
C ILE A 27 6.79 8.44 0.39
N LEU A 28 7.51 9.16 1.24
CA LEU A 28 8.30 8.57 2.32
C LEU A 28 7.41 7.79 3.29
N MET A 29 6.23 8.32 3.63
CA MET A 29 5.29 7.64 4.51
C MET A 29 4.74 6.37 3.88
N VAL A 30 4.34 6.40 2.60
CA VAL A 30 3.94 5.18 1.87
C VAL A 30 5.05 4.15 1.87
N TYR A 31 6.30 4.57 1.66
CA TYR A 31 7.44 3.65 1.68
C TYR A 31 7.67 3.02 3.06
N ILE A 32 7.51 3.80 4.14
CA ILE A 32 7.57 3.29 5.52
C ILE A 32 6.44 2.29 5.78
N LEU A 33 5.23 2.57 5.33
CA LEU A 33 4.08 1.67 5.46
C LEU A 33 4.30 0.34 4.73
N LEU A 34 4.80 0.40 3.49
CA LEU A 34 5.09 -0.79 2.66
C LEU A 34 6.40 -1.51 3.02
N SER A 35 7.15 -1.00 4.01
CA SER A 35 8.38 -1.64 4.45
C SER A 35 8.09 -2.94 5.21
N SER A 36 8.98 -3.92 5.08
CA SER A 36 8.93 -5.12 5.91
C SER A 36 9.51 -4.80 7.30
N GLY A 37 8.68 -4.94 8.33
CA GLY A 37 9.09 -4.62 9.70
C GLY A 37 7.92 -4.66 10.67
N SER A 38 8.23 -4.77 11.96
CA SER A 38 7.21 -4.64 12.99
C SER A 38 6.61 -3.23 12.96
N VAL A 39 5.33 -3.12 13.34
CA VAL A 39 4.65 -1.83 13.56
C VAL A 39 5.53 -0.88 14.36
N THR A 40 6.25 -1.40 15.37
CA THR A 40 7.15 -0.59 16.19
C THR A 40 8.24 0.11 15.41
N ARG A 41 8.90 -0.61 14.49
CA ARG A 41 9.94 -0.06 13.63
C ARG A 41 9.39 0.92 12.60
N LYS A 42 8.18 0.66 12.08
CA LYS A 42 7.52 1.57 11.15
C LYS A 42 7.20 2.91 11.82
N ILE A 43 6.66 2.88 13.04
CA ILE A 43 6.40 4.10 13.83
C ILE A 43 7.71 4.81 14.19
N ASP A 44 8.76 4.07 14.58
CA ASP A 44 10.08 4.67 14.84
C ASP A 44 10.65 5.39 13.60
N ALA A 45 10.51 4.79 12.42
CA ALA A 45 10.93 5.39 11.15
C ALA A 45 10.08 6.63 10.80
N ALA A 46 8.76 6.56 11.01
CA ALA A 46 7.87 7.71 10.83
C ALA A 46 8.29 8.86 11.75
N PHE A 47 8.43 8.63 13.06
CA PHE A 47 8.87 9.67 13.99
C PHE A 47 10.23 10.26 13.62
N SER A 48 11.19 9.43 13.22
CA SER A 48 12.51 9.91 12.80
C SER A 48 12.47 10.75 11.51
N THR A 49 11.45 10.54 10.66
CA THR A 49 11.26 11.29 9.40
C THR A 49 10.64 12.66 9.64
N PHE A 50 9.72 12.76 10.62
CA PHE A 50 8.97 13.99 10.90
C PHE A 50 9.47 14.78 12.14
N ASP A 51 10.42 14.24 12.91
CA ASP A 51 11.13 14.98 13.97
C ASP A 51 12.18 15.90 13.36
N PHE A 52 11.74 17.04 12.82
CA PHE A 52 12.62 18.01 12.16
C PHE A 52 13.57 18.70 13.14
N ASN A 53 13.29 18.66 14.44
CA ASN A 53 14.09 19.30 15.49
C ASN A 53 14.83 18.30 16.40
N ALA A 54 15.13 17.10 15.89
CA ALA A 54 15.79 16.02 16.62
C ALA A 54 17.12 16.42 17.31
N LYS A 55 17.81 17.46 16.83
CA LYS A 55 19.08 17.94 17.41
C LYS A 55 18.93 18.46 18.85
N SER A 56 17.75 18.97 19.21
CA SER A 56 17.49 19.52 20.53
C SER A 56 16.69 18.58 21.42
N ASN A 57 15.81 17.74 20.85
CA ASN A 57 14.89 16.86 21.58
C ASN A 57 14.57 15.58 20.80
N ALA A 58 15.61 14.78 20.50
CA ALA A 58 15.49 13.56 19.71
C ALA A 58 14.39 12.62 20.21
N GLY A 59 13.52 12.17 19.30
CA GLY A 59 12.48 11.18 19.60
C GLY A 59 11.20 11.76 20.16
N THR A 60 10.99 13.07 19.99
CA THR A 60 9.75 13.77 20.34
C THR A 60 9.30 14.65 19.18
N ILE A 61 8.00 14.84 19.01
CA ILE A 61 7.42 15.69 17.95
C ILE A 61 6.48 16.75 18.56
N ASN A 62 6.43 17.94 17.99
CA ASN A 62 5.42 18.95 18.35
C ASN A 62 4.09 18.69 17.62
N LEU A 63 3.09 19.52 17.87
CA LEU A 63 1.76 19.38 17.25
C LEU A 63 1.82 19.50 15.71
N ASP A 64 2.59 20.44 15.18
CA ASP A 64 2.70 20.64 13.73
C ASP A 64 3.37 19.42 13.05
N GLU A 65 4.42 18.88 13.67
CA GLU A 65 5.12 17.66 13.26
C GLU A 65 4.19 16.44 13.31
N ALA A 66 3.34 16.34 14.34
CA ALA A 66 2.34 15.28 14.44
C ALA A 66 1.26 15.39 13.36
N VAL A 67 0.79 16.61 13.08
CA VAL A 67 -0.18 16.86 12.01
C VAL A 67 0.41 16.50 10.66
N MET A 68 1.65 16.90 10.37
CA MET A 68 2.34 16.52 9.12
C MET A 68 2.51 15.00 8.99
N LEU A 69 2.86 14.31 10.08
CA LEU A 69 3.01 12.85 10.09
C LEU A 69 1.69 12.15 9.76
N VAL A 70 0.60 12.52 10.43
CA VAL A 70 -0.72 11.90 10.22
C VAL A 70 -1.27 12.26 8.83
N ASP A 71 -1.12 13.51 8.40
CA ASP A 71 -1.59 13.99 7.10
C ASP A 71 -0.86 13.28 5.93
N ALA A 72 0.46 13.13 6.01
CA ALA A 72 1.23 12.39 5.02
C ALA A 72 0.83 10.91 4.95
N CYS A 73 0.44 10.31 6.09
CA CYS A 73 -0.06 8.94 6.14
C CYS A 73 -1.41 8.82 5.46
N VAL A 74 -2.35 9.70 5.80
CA VAL A 74 -3.70 9.76 5.22
C VAL A 74 -3.64 9.97 3.71
N LYS A 75 -2.98 11.04 3.25
CA LYS A 75 -2.90 11.38 1.83
C LYS A 75 -2.12 10.35 1.02
N GLY A 76 -1.03 9.84 1.59
CA GLY A 76 -0.26 8.76 0.98
C GLY A 76 -1.11 7.51 0.74
N LEU A 77 -1.92 7.12 1.74
CA LEU A 77 -2.82 5.98 1.63
C LEU A 77 -4.01 6.23 0.72
N GLU A 78 -4.59 7.43 0.73
CA GLU A 78 -5.66 7.78 -0.19
C GLU A 78 -5.22 7.61 -1.65
N LYS A 79 -4.00 8.06 -1.98
CA LYS A 79 -3.42 7.96 -3.32
C LYS A 79 -3.16 6.51 -3.74
N VAL A 80 -2.72 5.64 -2.82
CA VAL A 80 -2.32 4.27 -3.13
C VAL A 80 -3.47 3.27 -3.02
N CYS A 81 -4.34 3.44 -2.02
CA CYS A 81 -5.42 2.51 -1.69
C CYS A 81 -6.80 2.99 -2.16
N SER A 82 -6.91 4.22 -2.70
CA SER A 82 -8.20 4.85 -3.07
C SER A 82 -9.19 4.93 -1.90
N VAL A 83 -8.68 5.03 -0.66
CA VAL A 83 -9.49 5.18 0.54
C VAL A 83 -9.61 6.67 0.84
N GLY A 84 -10.80 7.24 0.66
CA GLY A 84 -11.07 8.63 1.00
C GLY A 84 -11.14 8.81 2.52
N ILE A 85 -10.22 9.60 3.07
CA ILE A 85 -10.21 9.97 4.49
C ILE A 85 -10.29 11.50 4.57
N ASP A 86 -11.15 12.00 5.46
CA ASP A 86 -11.39 13.42 5.62
C ASP A 86 -10.23 14.12 6.36
N VAL A 87 -9.51 14.99 5.64
CA VAL A 87 -8.30 15.70 6.10
C VAL A 87 -8.59 16.65 7.27
N ASP A 88 -9.81 17.19 7.39
CA ASP A 88 -10.19 18.11 8.48
C ASP A 88 -10.19 17.40 9.86
N GLN A 89 -10.25 16.07 9.87
CA GLN A 89 -10.17 15.27 11.08
C GLN A 89 -8.75 15.18 11.64
N THR A 90 -7.71 15.36 10.80
CA THR A 90 -6.31 15.17 11.20
C THR A 90 -5.88 16.12 12.33
N LEU A 91 -6.22 17.41 12.22
CA LEU A 91 -5.87 18.38 13.27
C LEU A 91 -6.63 18.10 14.57
N PHE A 92 -7.91 17.74 14.48
CA PHE A 92 -8.72 17.40 15.66
C PHE A 92 -8.16 16.16 16.36
N LEU A 93 -7.79 15.15 15.58
CA LEU A 93 -7.18 13.92 16.04
C LEU A 93 -5.82 14.17 16.71
N CYS A 94 -4.96 14.99 16.12
CA CYS A 94 -3.69 15.35 16.76
C CYS A 94 -3.91 16.17 18.03
N ARG A 95 -4.93 17.02 18.12
CA ARG A 95 -5.27 17.72 19.37
C ARG A 95 -5.74 16.75 20.46
N SER A 96 -6.59 15.76 20.11
CA SER A 96 -7.05 14.76 21.08
C SER A 96 -5.88 13.97 21.67
N MET A 97 -4.84 13.70 20.89
CA MET A 97 -3.59 13.08 21.35
C MET A 97 -2.90 13.92 22.44
N PHE A 98 -2.75 15.23 22.25
CA PHE A 98 -2.13 16.10 23.25
C PHE A 98 -3.02 16.27 24.49
N ASP A 99 -4.32 16.40 24.28
CA ASP A 99 -5.30 16.59 25.36
C ASP A 99 -5.39 15.34 26.26
N MET A 100 -5.31 14.13 25.69
CA MET A 100 -5.28 12.87 26.44
C MET A 100 -4.11 12.82 27.44
N HIS A 101 -2.95 13.35 27.04
CA HIS A 101 -1.75 13.39 27.88
C HIS A 101 -1.65 14.65 28.73
N HIS A 102 -2.70 15.48 28.76
CA HIS A 102 -2.72 16.77 29.46
C HIS A 102 -1.55 17.68 29.06
N LEU A 103 -1.10 17.58 27.81
CA LEU A 103 0.00 18.37 27.28
C LEU A 103 -0.52 19.67 26.67
N PRO A 104 0.12 20.81 26.92
CA PRO A 104 -0.18 22.01 26.16
C PRO A 104 0.20 21.79 24.69
N HIS A 105 -0.53 22.41 23.75
CA HIS A 105 -0.30 22.24 22.30
C HIS A 105 1.06 22.78 21.80
N ARG A 106 1.80 23.49 22.65
CA ARG A 106 3.19 23.91 22.40
C ARG A 106 4.24 22.92 22.94
N ALA A 107 3.81 21.88 23.66
CA ALA A 107 4.70 20.83 24.14
C ALA A 107 5.16 19.93 22.99
N ARG A 108 6.01 18.96 23.34
CA ARG A 108 6.38 17.86 22.46
C ARG A 108 5.85 16.57 23.04
N LEU A 109 5.47 15.66 22.17
CA LEU A 109 4.93 14.35 22.46
C LEU A 109 6.00 13.29 22.17
N THR A 110 6.15 12.34 23.09
CA THR A 110 7.07 11.21 22.94
C THR A 110 6.44 10.08 22.12
N LYS A 111 7.27 9.20 21.57
CA LYS A 111 6.81 7.97 20.90
C LYS A 111 5.92 7.11 21.80
N GLN A 112 6.26 7.00 23.09
CA GLN A 112 5.47 6.21 24.03
C GLN A 112 4.05 6.77 24.20
N GLN A 113 3.93 8.09 24.33
CA GLN A 113 2.63 8.76 24.42
C GLN A 113 1.79 8.57 23.15
N PHE A 114 2.43 8.52 21.98
CA PHE A 114 1.75 8.18 20.72
C PHE A 114 1.16 6.76 20.77
N TYR A 115 1.92 5.77 21.24
CA TYR A 115 1.40 4.40 21.41
C TYR A 115 0.23 4.33 22.39
N GLU A 116 0.38 4.96 23.55
CA GLU A 116 -0.67 4.97 24.58
C GLU A 116 -1.97 5.59 24.04
N TRP A 117 -1.84 6.63 23.22
CA TRP A 117 -2.98 7.23 22.54
C TRP A 117 -3.62 6.32 21.50
N CYS A 118 -2.82 5.66 20.65
CA CYS A 118 -3.35 4.71 19.67
C CYS A 118 -4.02 3.48 20.30
N GLU A 119 -3.57 3.06 21.49
CA GLU A 119 -4.21 1.96 22.22
C GLU A 119 -5.55 2.37 22.81
N ALA A 120 -5.67 3.61 23.29
CA ALA A 120 -6.84 4.11 24.01
C ALA A 120 -7.96 4.65 23.12
N ASP A 121 -7.65 5.28 21.99
CA ASP A 121 -8.64 5.87 21.08
C ASP A 121 -8.86 4.95 19.85
N PRO A 122 -10.11 4.55 19.55
CA PRO A 122 -10.43 3.72 18.38
C PRO A 122 -10.07 4.37 17.03
N SER A 123 -10.14 5.70 16.96
CA SER A 123 -9.87 6.45 15.72
C SER A 123 -8.41 6.27 15.27
N PRO A 124 -7.40 6.48 16.14
CA PRO A 124 -6.02 6.20 15.82
C PRO A 124 -5.61 4.73 15.86
N ARG A 125 -6.38 3.87 16.55
CA ARG A 125 -6.20 2.42 16.41
C ARG A 125 -6.36 1.98 14.96
N GLY A 126 -7.27 2.59 14.20
CA GLY A 126 -7.37 2.40 12.75
C GLY A 126 -6.06 2.71 12.02
N PHE A 127 -5.36 3.80 12.39
CA PHE A 127 -4.05 4.13 11.84
C PHE A 127 -2.99 3.06 12.14
N ILE A 128 -2.91 2.56 13.38
CA ILE A 128 -2.00 1.44 13.71
C ILE A 128 -2.34 0.17 12.93
N CYS A 129 -3.61 -0.16 12.79
CA CYS A 129 -4.03 -1.29 11.96
C CYS A 129 -3.58 -1.14 10.51
N LEU A 130 -3.44 0.08 9.97
CA LEU A 130 -2.89 0.28 8.63
C LEU A 130 -1.38 0.00 8.58
N PHE A 131 -0.63 0.32 9.64
CA PHE A 131 0.80 -0.07 9.74
C PHE A 131 0.96 -1.60 9.82
N ASP A 132 -0.01 -2.31 10.37
CA ASP A 132 0.00 -3.77 10.52
C ASP A 132 -0.52 -4.50 9.27
N ALA A 133 -1.61 -4.00 8.66
CA ALA A 133 -2.27 -4.60 7.51
C ALA A 133 -1.51 -4.39 6.18
N THR A 134 -0.54 -3.49 6.14
CA THR A 134 0.25 -3.21 4.95
C THR A 134 1.26 -4.34 4.73
N GLN A 135 0.99 -5.16 3.71
CA GLN A 135 1.93 -6.17 3.25
C GLN A 135 3.23 -5.51 2.81
N GLY A 136 4.35 -6.04 3.28
CA GLY A 136 5.65 -5.56 2.83
C GLY A 136 5.76 -5.73 1.32
N LEU A 137 6.54 -4.88 0.64
CA LEU A 137 6.86 -5.09 -0.78
C LEU A 137 7.33 -6.53 -1.06
N SER A 138 8.12 -7.12 -0.15
CA SER A 138 8.54 -8.52 -0.20
C SER A 138 7.38 -9.52 -0.22
N ASP A 139 6.32 -9.24 0.55
CA ASP A 139 5.15 -10.10 0.69
C ASP A 139 4.26 -9.98 -0.54
N ILE A 140 4.16 -8.78 -1.12
CA ILE A 140 3.53 -8.55 -2.43
C ILE A 140 4.28 -9.32 -3.51
N TYR A 141 5.62 -9.24 -3.56
CA TYR A 141 6.43 -10.00 -4.51
C TYR A 141 6.26 -11.52 -4.33
N ALA A 142 6.24 -12.01 -3.09
CA ALA A 142 6.00 -13.41 -2.79
C ALA A 142 4.59 -13.85 -3.21
N ASN A 143 3.57 -13.03 -2.99
CA ASN A 143 2.20 -13.30 -3.43
C ASN A 143 2.07 -13.30 -4.95
N VAL A 144 2.68 -12.34 -5.66
CA VAL A 144 2.72 -12.32 -7.12
C VAL A 144 3.45 -13.56 -7.67
N GLN A 145 4.58 -13.94 -7.07
CA GLN A 145 5.26 -15.18 -7.46
C GLN A 145 4.41 -16.42 -7.22
N ARG A 146 3.70 -16.49 -6.09
CA ARG A 146 2.82 -17.61 -5.76
C ARG A 146 1.65 -17.71 -6.74
N ILE A 147 1.01 -16.60 -7.08
CA ILE A 147 -0.06 -16.53 -8.09
C ILE A 147 0.48 -16.98 -9.46
N ASN A 148 1.66 -16.49 -9.86
CA ASN A 148 2.29 -16.91 -11.12
C ASN A 148 2.61 -18.42 -11.16
N LEU A 149 3.04 -19.00 -10.03
CA LEU A 149 3.28 -20.43 -9.89
C LEU A 149 1.98 -21.26 -9.94
N GLU A 150 0.93 -20.82 -9.25
CA GLU A 150 -0.39 -21.47 -9.28
C GLU A 150 -1.00 -21.44 -10.69
N GLN A 151 -0.99 -20.27 -11.36
CA GLN A 151 -1.45 -20.13 -12.74
C GLN A 151 -0.61 -20.96 -13.71
N GLY A 152 0.72 -20.98 -13.55
CA GLY A 152 1.62 -21.82 -14.35
C GLY A 152 1.35 -23.31 -14.16
N ARG A 153 1.00 -23.74 -12.94
CA ARG A 153 0.67 -25.14 -12.63
C ARG A 153 -0.65 -25.59 -13.28
N VAL A 154 -1.66 -24.73 -13.26
CA VAL A 154 -2.93 -24.99 -13.97
C VAL A 154 -2.68 -25.16 -15.47
N PHE A 155 -1.81 -24.34 -16.06
CA PHE A 155 -1.44 -24.47 -17.46
C PHE A 155 -0.72 -25.79 -17.77
N GLN A 156 0.20 -26.24 -16.90
CA GLN A 156 0.86 -27.54 -17.05
C GLN A 156 -0.11 -28.72 -16.91
N MET A 157 -1.06 -28.64 -15.98
CA MET A 157 -2.10 -29.67 -15.80
C MET A 157 -3.02 -29.76 -17.01
N LEU A 158 -3.43 -28.60 -17.54
CA LEU A 158 -4.25 -28.49 -18.75
C LEU A 158 -3.54 -29.03 -19.98
N ALA A 159 -2.25 -28.72 -20.14
CA ALA A 159 -1.51 -29.13 -21.31
C ALA A 159 -1.20 -30.64 -21.33
N ARG A 160 -1.38 -31.36 -20.22
CA ARG A 160 -1.16 -32.83 -20.12
C ARG A 160 0.18 -33.29 -20.74
N GLY A 161 1.23 -32.46 -20.61
CA GLY A 161 2.56 -32.72 -21.20
C GLY A 161 2.76 -32.22 -22.63
N GLN A 162 1.77 -31.57 -23.24
CA GLN A 162 1.89 -30.84 -24.50
C GLN A 162 2.37 -29.40 -24.23
N MET A 163 2.95 -28.74 -25.24
CA MET A 163 3.42 -27.35 -25.14
C MET A 163 2.34 -26.32 -25.51
N HIS A 164 1.11 -26.78 -25.82
CA HIS A 164 0.01 -25.94 -26.26
C HIS A 164 -1.31 -26.35 -25.58
N VAL A 165 -2.17 -25.38 -25.33
CA VAL A 165 -3.54 -25.57 -24.85
C VAL A 165 -4.46 -24.79 -25.78
N THR A 166 -5.59 -25.38 -26.18
CA THR A 166 -6.52 -24.69 -27.09
C THR A 166 -7.38 -23.68 -26.34
N LYS A 167 -7.85 -22.64 -27.05
CA LYS A 167 -8.75 -21.62 -26.50
C LYS A 167 -9.99 -22.24 -25.85
N ARG A 168 -10.58 -23.23 -26.51
CA ARG A 168 -11.77 -23.93 -26.03
C ARG A 168 -11.52 -24.72 -24.74
N GLU A 169 -10.37 -25.38 -24.62
CA GLU A 169 -10.00 -26.10 -23.40
C GLU A 169 -9.80 -25.16 -22.21
N LEU A 170 -9.30 -23.95 -22.42
CA LEU A 170 -9.20 -22.93 -21.37
C LEU A 170 -10.58 -22.40 -20.96
N GLU A 171 -11.45 -22.12 -21.93
CA GLU A 171 -12.81 -21.62 -21.71
C GLU A 171 -13.73 -22.64 -21.05
N GLU A 172 -13.49 -23.94 -21.20
CA GLU A 172 -14.31 -24.99 -20.58
C GLU A 172 -13.72 -25.47 -19.23
N ASN A 173 -12.52 -25.01 -18.84
CA ASN A 173 -11.84 -25.51 -17.64
C ASN A 173 -12.19 -24.74 -16.36
N GLU A 174 -12.74 -25.46 -15.38
CA GLU A 174 -13.10 -24.88 -14.08
C GLU A 174 -11.89 -24.48 -13.22
N GLU A 175 -10.76 -25.19 -13.28
CA GLU A 175 -9.56 -24.83 -12.53
C GLU A 175 -8.92 -23.54 -13.06
N PHE A 176 -8.95 -23.34 -14.38
CA PHE A 176 -8.54 -22.09 -15.01
C PHE A 176 -9.40 -20.92 -14.55
N ARG A 177 -10.73 -21.08 -14.55
CA ARG A 177 -11.65 -20.07 -14.00
C ARG A 177 -11.37 -19.79 -12.52
N ARG A 178 -11.12 -20.83 -11.71
CA ARG A 178 -10.79 -20.67 -10.28
C ARG A 178 -9.46 -19.93 -10.05
N ALA A 179 -8.47 -20.12 -10.93
CA ALA A 179 -7.16 -19.49 -10.82
C ALA A 179 -7.13 -17.99 -11.16
N LEU A 180 -8.20 -17.46 -11.77
CA LEU A 180 -8.29 -16.05 -12.14
C LEU A 180 -8.70 -15.13 -10.98
N HIS A 181 -9.13 -15.68 -9.84
CA HIS A 181 -9.65 -14.96 -8.66
C HIS A 181 -10.85 -14.03 -8.96
N GLY A 182 -11.85 -13.99 -8.07
CA GLY A 182 -12.94 -12.99 -8.14
C GLY A 182 -14.19 -13.34 -8.96
N SER A 183 -14.41 -14.61 -9.32
CA SER A 183 -15.58 -15.04 -10.12
C SER A 183 -15.70 -14.27 -11.45
N PRO A 184 -14.73 -14.41 -12.36
CA PRO A 184 -14.71 -13.66 -13.61
C PRO A 184 -15.96 -13.95 -14.45
N THR A 185 -16.45 -12.91 -15.11
CA THR A 185 -17.55 -13.00 -16.07
C THR A 185 -17.11 -13.74 -17.34
N GLU A 186 -18.06 -14.32 -18.08
CA GLU A 186 -17.76 -15.03 -19.34
C GLU A 186 -17.08 -14.11 -20.37
N ASP A 187 -17.45 -12.83 -20.39
CA ASP A 187 -16.84 -11.82 -21.27
C ASP A 187 -15.36 -11.55 -20.90
N GLU A 188 -15.02 -11.53 -19.61
CA GLU A 188 -13.63 -11.36 -19.13
C GLU A 188 -12.77 -12.59 -19.48
N VAL A 189 -13.32 -13.79 -19.32
CA VAL A 189 -12.64 -15.04 -19.71
C VAL A 189 -12.40 -15.07 -21.22
N LEU A 190 -13.41 -14.72 -22.03
CA LEU A 190 -13.31 -14.68 -23.49
C LEU A 190 -12.29 -13.63 -23.97
N LEU A 191 -12.28 -12.45 -23.34
CA LEU A 191 -11.31 -11.40 -23.65
C LEU A 191 -9.89 -11.87 -23.34
N LEU A 192 -9.69 -12.47 -22.17
CA LEU A 192 -8.38 -12.96 -21.73
C LEU A 192 -7.86 -14.08 -22.64
N THR A 193 -8.67 -15.08 -22.97
CA THR A 193 -8.26 -16.20 -23.84
C THR A 193 -7.95 -15.72 -25.26
N THR A 194 -8.68 -14.71 -25.75
CA THR A 194 -8.41 -14.06 -27.03
C THR A 194 -7.09 -13.30 -27.02
N LEU A 195 -6.79 -12.55 -25.95
CA LEU A 195 -5.51 -11.85 -25.78
C LEU A 195 -4.32 -12.84 -25.68
N MET A 196 -4.49 -13.96 -24.99
CA MET A 196 -3.48 -15.01 -24.89
C MET A 196 -3.16 -15.64 -26.25
N ALA A 197 -4.18 -15.87 -27.09
CA ALA A 197 -4.00 -16.40 -28.44
C ALA A 197 -3.28 -15.41 -29.38
N ILE A 198 -3.57 -14.11 -29.27
CA ILE A 198 -2.90 -13.07 -30.09
C ILE A 198 -1.42 -12.95 -29.74
N LYS A 199 -1.08 -12.99 -28.45
CA LYS A 199 0.30 -12.85 -27.97
C LYS A 199 1.21 -14.03 -28.40
N SER A 200 0.62 -15.21 -28.61
CA SER A 200 1.28 -16.39 -29.18
C SER A 200 1.64 -16.21 -30.66
N ALA A 201 0.87 -15.45 -31.44
CA ALA A 201 1.11 -15.23 -32.87
C ALA A 201 2.17 -14.15 -33.16
N SER A 202 2.43 -13.26 -32.21
CA SER A 202 3.43 -12.19 -32.33
C SER A 202 4.85 -12.58 -31.86
N GLY A 203 5.06 -13.85 -31.49
CA GLY A 203 6.28 -14.36 -30.87
C GLY A 203 7.13 -15.33 -31.70
N THR A 204 6.90 -15.42 -33.02
CA THR A 204 7.76 -16.16 -33.96
C THR A 204 8.51 -15.22 -34.88
#